data_AF-A0A946GFJ3-F1
#
_entry.id   AF-A0A946GFJ3-F1
#
_cell.length_a   1.000
_cell.length_b   1.000
_cell.length_c   1.000
_cell.angle_alpha   90.00
_cell.angle_beta   90.00
_cell.angle_gamma   90.00
#
_symmetry.space_group_name_H-M   'P 1'
#
loop_
_entity.id
_entity.type
_entity.pdbx_description
1 polymer ?
#
loop_
_entity_poly.entity_id
_entity_poly.type
_entity_poly.pdbx_seq_one_letter_code
_entity_poly.pdbx_strand_id
1 'polypeptide(L)'
;MKAMVHIGLTTTLLVAMATGGAVAADSDYVFKVKSTMLGEVSEFRNGGKELEELRTYNVANNPIYMTNVEQQALMPLYDFLSCAKLTNPTSDLEISSGGGFDITMTNIKFAHGMWPVDIRITQIDQIHLLEKNSVYILQSFTIGDTGLYDPDKQKAAMKIMLGKCLD
;
A
#
# COMPACT_ATOMS: atom_id res chain seq x y z
N MET A 1 20.43 -18.28 63.04
CA MET A 1 20.22 -16.82 63.11
C MET A 1 20.69 -16.21 61.80
N LYS A 2 19.87 -15.28 61.27
CA LYS A 2 20.03 -14.41 60.09
C LYS A 2 19.86 -15.06 58.70
N ALA A 3 18.85 -14.49 58.04
CA ALA A 3 18.35 -14.74 56.69
C ALA A 3 18.94 -13.74 55.68
N MET A 4 18.81 -14.08 54.39
CA MET A 4 18.68 -13.19 53.21
C MET A 4 18.51 -14.14 52.00
N VAL A 5 17.31 -14.46 51.52
CA VAL A 5 16.35 -13.70 50.68
C VAL A 5 16.93 -13.25 49.32
N HIS A 6 16.59 -14.08 48.31
CA HIS A 6 16.14 -13.83 46.93
C HIS A 6 16.61 -12.60 46.15
N ILE A 7 16.99 -12.83 44.88
CA ILE A 7 16.31 -12.45 43.62
C ILE A 7 17.03 -13.31 42.54
N GLY A 8 16.42 -14.25 41.83
CA GLY A 8 15.20 -14.13 41.05
C GLY A 8 15.56 -13.79 39.59
N LEU A 9 16.19 -14.71 38.86
CA LEU A 9 16.33 -14.60 37.40
C LEU A 9 15.75 -15.86 36.75
N THR A 10 14.43 -15.86 36.62
CA THR A 10 13.72 -16.77 35.71
C THR A 10 14.08 -16.38 34.27
N THR A 11 15.03 -17.09 33.69
CA THR A 11 15.23 -17.12 32.24
C THR A 11 14.00 -17.75 31.60
N THR A 12 13.06 -16.91 31.17
CA THR A 12 11.98 -17.30 30.27
C THR A 12 12.63 -17.70 28.95
N LEU A 13 12.68 -19.01 28.73
CA LEU A 13 13.05 -19.63 27.47
C LEU A 13 12.01 -19.19 26.43
N LEU A 14 12.32 -18.17 25.63
CA LEU A 14 11.51 -17.79 24.48
C LEU A 14 11.65 -18.91 23.46
N VAL A 15 10.62 -19.74 23.36
CA VAL A 15 10.46 -20.72 22.29
C VAL A 15 10.33 -19.93 21.00
N ALA A 16 11.42 -19.84 20.23
CA ALA A 16 11.39 -19.44 18.84
C ALA A 16 10.61 -20.52 18.07
N MET A 17 9.29 -20.34 17.93
CA MET A 17 8.51 -21.13 17.00
C MET A 17 8.92 -20.73 15.60
N ALA A 18 9.72 -21.59 14.97
CA ALA A 18 9.87 -21.62 13.54
C ALA A 18 8.53 -22.07 12.93
N THR A 19 7.75 -21.11 12.44
CA THR A 19 6.62 -21.40 11.55
C THR A 19 6.61 -20.38 10.42
N GLY A 20 6.80 -20.90 9.20
CA GLY A 20 6.65 -20.16 7.96
C GLY A 20 7.90 -19.37 7.59
N GLY A 21 8.62 -19.84 6.57
CA GLY A 21 9.68 -19.05 5.96
C GLY A 21 9.09 -17.72 5.49
N ALA A 22 9.43 -16.65 6.21
CA ALA A 22 9.46 -15.34 5.62
C ALA A 22 10.52 -15.41 4.52
N VAL A 23 10.08 -15.71 3.29
CA VAL A 23 10.86 -15.31 2.13
C VAL A 23 10.98 -13.80 2.32
N ALA A 24 12.21 -13.33 2.51
CA ALA A 24 12.46 -11.91 2.67
C ALA A 24 11.87 -11.23 1.42
N ALA A 25 10.68 -10.62 1.59
CA ALA A 25 10.11 -9.76 0.57
C ALA A 25 11.18 -8.72 0.32
N ASP A 26 11.67 -8.67 -0.91
CA ASP A 26 12.75 -7.79 -1.32
C ASP A 26 12.35 -6.37 -0.90
N SER A 27 13.05 -5.80 0.09
CA SER A 27 12.59 -4.61 0.83
C SER A 27 12.37 -3.41 -0.07
N ASP A 28 12.95 -3.47 -1.26
CA ASP A 28 12.88 -2.45 -2.29
C ASP A 28 11.47 -2.24 -2.85
N TYR A 29 10.56 -3.22 -2.74
CA TYR A 29 9.18 -3.11 -3.24
C TYR A 29 8.20 -2.51 -2.23
N VAL A 30 8.50 -2.55 -0.94
CA VAL A 30 7.60 -2.05 0.10
C VAL A 30 7.72 -0.53 0.22
N PHE A 31 6.66 0.18 -0.16
CA PHE A 31 6.55 1.62 0.02
C PHE A 31 6.16 1.91 1.47
N LYS A 32 6.98 2.72 2.14
CA LYS A 32 6.72 3.19 3.51
C LYS A 32 6.35 4.66 3.47
N VAL A 33 5.27 5.00 4.17
CA VAL A 33 4.91 6.39 4.41
C VAL A 33 5.99 7.00 5.30
N LYS A 34 6.54 8.12 4.84
CA LYS A 34 7.52 8.89 5.59
C LYS A 34 6.99 9.28 6.96
N SER A 35 7.82 9.15 7.99
CA SER A 35 7.43 9.42 9.38
C SER A 35 6.75 10.79 9.59
N THR A 36 7.19 11.83 8.86
CA THR A 36 6.60 13.18 8.93
C THR A 36 5.21 13.29 8.32
N MET A 37 4.82 12.34 7.46
CA MET A 37 3.55 12.32 6.73
C MET A 37 2.50 11.41 7.38
N LEU A 38 2.89 10.58 8.36
CA LEU A 38 1.99 9.59 8.98
C LEU A 38 0.71 10.21 9.56
N GLY A 39 0.83 11.39 10.19
CA GLY A 39 -0.31 12.12 10.74
C GLY A 39 -1.29 12.54 9.64
N GLU A 40 -0.80 13.26 8.63
CA GLU A 40 -1.59 13.75 7.50
C GLU A 40 -2.23 12.60 6.71
N VAL A 41 -1.48 11.54 6.44
CA VAL A 41 -1.98 10.34 5.75
C VAL A 41 -3.09 9.69 6.57
N SER A 42 -2.94 9.56 7.90
CA SER A 42 -3.98 8.98 8.74
C SER A 42 -5.23 9.87 8.80
N GLU A 43 -5.07 11.18 8.87
CA GLU A 43 -6.19 12.14 8.85
C GLU A 43 -6.95 12.07 7.53
N PHE A 44 -6.23 12.12 6.40
CA PHE A 44 -6.84 12.01 5.08
C PHE A 44 -7.54 10.67 4.86
N ARG A 45 -6.90 9.56 5.24
CA ARG A 45 -7.47 8.21 5.18
C ARG A 45 -8.83 8.13 5.88
N ASN A 46 -8.94 8.75 7.05
CA ASN A 46 -10.11 8.65 7.92
C ASN A 46 -11.21 9.67 7.58
N GLY A 47 -10.84 10.85 7.06
CA GLY A 47 -11.78 11.97 6.88
C GLY A 47 -11.87 12.55 5.47
N GLY A 48 -10.99 12.16 4.53
CA GLY A 48 -10.97 12.67 3.16
C GLY A 48 -12.21 12.23 2.38
N LYS A 49 -12.90 13.19 1.75
CA LYS A 49 -14.15 12.95 0.99
C LYS A 49 -13.93 12.00 -0.20
N GLU A 50 -12.75 12.03 -0.81
CA GLU A 50 -12.38 11.21 -1.97
C GLU A 50 -12.37 9.72 -1.64
N LEU A 51 -12.28 9.35 -0.35
CA LEU A 51 -12.28 7.98 0.13
C LEU A 51 -13.60 7.59 0.82
N GLU A 52 -14.58 8.50 0.88
CA GLU A 52 -15.84 8.30 1.61
C GLU A 52 -16.67 7.15 1.03
N GLU A 53 -16.71 7.04 -0.30
CA GLU A 53 -17.42 5.97 -0.99
C GLU A 53 -16.82 4.60 -0.64
N LEU A 54 -15.48 4.47 -0.69
CA LEU A 54 -14.78 3.24 -0.31
C LEU A 54 -15.08 2.84 1.14
N ARG A 55 -15.10 3.82 2.06
CA ARG A 55 -15.46 3.57 3.47
C ARG A 55 -16.92 3.15 3.62
N THR A 56 -17.83 3.81 2.91
CA THR A 56 -19.28 3.51 2.94
C THR A 56 -19.56 2.09 2.46
N TYR A 57 -18.82 1.63 1.45
CA TYR A 57 -18.89 0.26 0.95
C TYR A 57 -18.03 -0.75 1.71
N ASN A 58 -17.43 -0.36 2.84
CA ASN A 58 -16.57 -1.21 3.67
C ASN A 58 -15.43 -1.88 2.90
N VAL A 59 -14.83 -1.17 1.94
CA VAL A 59 -13.68 -1.66 1.20
C VAL A 59 -12.50 -1.84 2.15
N ALA A 60 -11.94 -3.04 2.18
CA ALA A 60 -10.80 -3.37 3.04
C ALA A 60 -9.54 -2.59 2.62
N ASN A 61 -8.76 -2.12 3.60
CA ASN A 61 -7.46 -1.48 3.35
C ASN A 61 -6.34 -2.51 3.19
N ASN A 62 -6.48 -3.41 2.20
CA ASN A 62 -5.49 -4.46 1.95
C ASN A 62 -4.29 -3.93 1.16
N PRO A 63 -3.11 -4.56 1.27
CA PRO A 63 -1.95 -4.25 0.44
C PRO A 63 -2.24 -4.43 -1.05
N ILE A 64 -1.69 -3.52 -1.86
CA ILE A 64 -1.63 -3.63 -3.32
C ILE A 64 -0.34 -4.39 -3.68
N TYR A 65 -0.42 -5.35 -4.59
CA TYR A 65 0.70 -6.16 -5.08
C TYR A 65 1.01 -5.82 -6.54
N MET A 66 2.27 -5.84 -6.95
CA MET A 66 2.66 -5.61 -8.35
C MET A 66 2.50 -6.83 -9.26
N THR A 67 2.71 -8.02 -8.71
CA THR A 67 2.73 -9.30 -9.45
C THR A 67 2.13 -10.40 -8.57
N ASN A 68 2.30 -11.67 -8.96
CA ASN A 68 1.83 -12.82 -8.20
C ASN A 68 2.20 -12.67 -6.72
N VAL A 69 1.18 -12.86 -5.90
CA VAL A 69 0.91 -12.38 -4.54
C VAL A 69 1.99 -12.69 -3.49
N GLU A 70 3.01 -13.46 -3.85
CA GLU A 70 3.92 -14.04 -2.89
C GLU A 70 5.00 -13.08 -2.37
N GLN A 71 5.42 -12.02 -3.09
CA GLN A 71 6.65 -11.29 -2.69
C GLN A 71 6.77 -9.78 -2.98
N GLN A 72 5.79 -9.12 -3.62
CA GLN A 72 5.93 -7.71 -4.05
C GLN A 72 4.75 -6.83 -3.63
N ALA A 73 4.49 -6.76 -2.31
CA ALA A 73 3.54 -5.81 -1.76
C ALA A 73 4.10 -4.38 -1.81
N LEU A 74 3.31 -3.45 -2.32
CA LEU A 74 3.63 -2.02 -2.38
C LEU A 74 3.28 -1.34 -1.06
N MET A 75 2.00 -1.08 -0.82
CA MET A 75 1.45 -0.48 0.39
C MET A 75 -0.06 -0.71 0.45
N PRO A 76 -0.73 -0.45 1.58
CA PRO A 76 -2.18 -0.51 1.69
C PRO A 76 -2.90 0.47 0.74
N LEU A 77 -4.05 0.06 0.19
CA LEU A 77 -4.82 0.83 -0.78
C LEU A 77 -5.13 2.26 -0.32
N TYR A 78 -5.61 2.44 0.90
CA TYR A 78 -5.99 3.76 1.41
C TYR A 78 -4.77 4.63 1.66
N ASP A 79 -3.66 4.05 2.12
CA ASP A 79 -2.41 4.79 2.32
C ASP A 79 -1.84 5.23 0.96
N PHE A 80 -1.95 4.38 -0.07
CA PHE A 80 -1.61 4.72 -1.45
C PHE A 80 -2.42 5.92 -1.96
N LEU A 81 -3.75 5.85 -1.86
CA LEU A 81 -4.63 6.92 -2.32
C LEU A 81 -4.41 8.22 -1.55
N SER A 82 -4.21 8.13 -0.23
CA SER A 82 -3.90 9.26 0.63
C SER A 82 -2.57 9.91 0.22
N CYS A 83 -1.51 9.11 0.06
CA CYS A 83 -0.22 9.61 -0.41
C CYS A 83 -0.30 10.24 -1.79
N ALA A 84 -1.08 9.65 -2.70
CA ALA A 84 -1.24 10.16 -4.05
C ALA A 84 -1.89 11.55 -4.05
N LYS A 85 -2.98 11.72 -3.28
CA LYS A 85 -3.68 12.99 -3.16
C LYS A 85 -2.89 14.04 -2.36
N LEU A 86 -2.23 13.67 -1.27
CA LEU A 86 -1.40 14.60 -0.48
C LEU A 86 -0.15 15.07 -1.24
N THR A 87 0.44 14.20 -2.07
CA THR A 87 1.58 14.59 -2.91
C THR A 87 1.13 15.50 -4.07
N ASN A 88 -0.10 15.31 -4.56
CA ASN A 88 -0.68 16.03 -5.69
C ASN A 88 -2.01 16.71 -5.30
N PRO A 89 -1.99 17.73 -4.43
CA PRO A 89 -3.23 18.29 -3.86
C PRO A 89 -4.18 18.88 -4.90
N THR A 90 -3.66 19.36 -6.02
CA THR A 90 -4.41 19.96 -7.13
C THR A 90 -4.95 18.94 -8.13
N SER A 91 -4.64 17.64 -8.00
CA SER A 91 -5.19 16.60 -8.88
C SER A 91 -6.64 16.31 -8.53
N ASP A 92 -7.50 16.07 -9.52
CA ASP A 92 -8.77 15.43 -9.26
C ASP A 92 -8.54 13.93 -9.14
N LEU A 93 -9.06 13.31 -8.08
CA LEU A 93 -8.95 11.88 -7.82
C LEU A 93 -10.35 11.28 -7.92
N GLU A 94 -10.55 10.43 -8.92
CA GLU A 94 -11.78 9.68 -9.13
C GLU A 94 -11.50 8.19 -8.95
N ILE A 95 -12.45 7.48 -8.32
CA ILE A 95 -12.33 6.06 -8.01
C ILE A 95 -13.63 5.38 -8.42
N SER A 96 -13.52 4.41 -9.33
CA SER A 96 -14.65 3.59 -9.76
C SER A 96 -14.42 2.14 -9.32
N SER A 97 -15.46 1.50 -8.78
CA SER A 97 -15.39 0.10 -8.31
C SER A 97 -16.18 -0.86 -9.20
N GLY A 98 -15.56 -1.96 -9.64
CA GLY A 98 -16.19 -2.94 -10.53
C GLY A 98 -15.35 -4.22 -10.74
N GLY A 99 -15.28 -5.08 -9.71
CA GLY A 99 -14.37 -6.25 -9.68
C GLY A 99 -12.91 -5.90 -9.32
N GLY A 100 -12.70 -4.67 -8.86
CA GLY A 100 -11.43 -4.00 -8.61
C GLY A 100 -11.68 -2.50 -8.48
N PHE A 101 -10.63 -1.70 -8.67
CA PHE A 101 -10.65 -0.24 -8.69
C PHE A 101 -10.01 0.28 -9.97
N ASP A 102 -10.73 1.12 -10.68
CA ASP A 102 -10.15 2.01 -11.69
C ASP A 102 -10.00 3.39 -11.03
N ILE A 103 -8.75 3.84 -10.89
CA ILE A 103 -8.36 5.08 -10.23
C ILE A 103 -7.84 6.03 -11.29
N THR A 104 -8.50 7.16 -11.47
CA THR A 104 -8.10 8.20 -12.40
C THR A 104 -7.64 9.41 -11.62
N MET A 105 -6.44 9.90 -11.93
CA MET A 105 -5.88 11.13 -11.38
C MET A 105 -5.53 12.10 -12.50
N THR A 106 -6.16 13.27 -12.53
CA THR A 106 -5.84 14.30 -13.52
C THR A 106 -4.81 15.28 -12.97
N ASN A 107 -4.07 15.98 -13.84
CA ASN A 107 -3.15 17.04 -13.41
C ASN A 107 -2.02 16.56 -12.46
N ILE A 108 -1.40 15.42 -12.76
CA ILE A 108 -0.23 14.93 -12.02
C ILE A 108 1.06 15.51 -12.61
N LYS A 109 1.90 16.11 -11.75
CA LYS A 109 3.13 16.77 -12.18
C LYS A 109 4.27 15.75 -12.32
N PHE A 110 4.73 15.56 -13.55
CA PHE A 110 5.97 14.87 -13.88
C PHE A 110 7.02 15.86 -14.42
N ALA A 111 8.24 15.37 -14.67
CA ALA A 111 9.37 16.20 -15.11
C ALA A 111 9.08 17.02 -16.38
N HIS A 112 8.23 16.52 -17.28
CA HIS A 112 7.92 17.12 -18.58
C HIS A 112 6.51 17.70 -18.69
N GLY A 113 5.86 18.00 -17.56
CA GLY A 113 4.54 18.65 -17.55
C GLY A 113 3.52 17.98 -16.65
N MET A 114 2.26 18.36 -16.85
CA MET A 114 1.11 17.80 -16.14
C MET A 114 0.49 16.72 -17.02
N TRP A 115 0.25 15.55 -16.45
CA TRP A 115 -0.27 14.39 -17.17
C TRP A 115 -1.42 13.75 -16.40
N PRO A 116 -2.43 13.21 -17.09
CA PRO A 116 -3.37 12.30 -16.46
C PRO A 116 -2.68 10.97 -16.17
N VAL A 117 -3.11 10.31 -15.10
CA VAL A 117 -2.65 8.99 -14.69
C VAL A 117 -3.86 8.12 -14.44
N ASP A 118 -3.90 6.96 -15.10
CA ASP A 118 -4.92 5.94 -14.88
C ASP A 118 -4.28 4.68 -14.30
N ILE A 119 -4.88 4.15 -13.24
CA ILE A 119 -4.38 3.02 -12.48
C ILE A 119 -5.49 2.01 -12.31
N ARG A 120 -5.25 0.77 -12.74
CA ARG A 120 -6.20 -0.33 -12.52
C ARG A 120 -5.65 -1.28 -11.47
N ILE A 121 -6.44 -1.50 -10.43
CA ILE A 121 -6.15 -2.44 -9.35
C ILE A 121 -7.25 -3.49 -9.35
N THR A 122 -6.93 -4.74 -9.65
CA THR A 122 -7.94 -5.81 -9.68
C THR A 122 -7.98 -6.55 -8.35
N GLN A 123 -9.19 -6.85 -7.88
CA GLN A 123 -9.36 -7.72 -6.73
C GLN A 123 -9.33 -9.18 -7.21
N ILE A 124 -8.41 -9.96 -6.66
CA ILE A 124 -8.31 -11.39 -6.94
C ILE A 124 -8.64 -12.16 -5.67
N ASP A 125 -9.62 -13.04 -5.77
CA ASP A 125 -9.92 -14.01 -4.73
C ASP A 125 -8.96 -15.19 -4.85
N GLN A 126 -8.19 -15.45 -3.80
CA GLN A 126 -7.37 -16.64 -3.65
C GLN A 126 -7.96 -17.56 -2.59
N ILE A 127 -7.86 -18.87 -2.83
CA ILE A 127 -8.19 -19.89 -1.85
C ILE A 127 -6.86 -20.48 -1.38
N HIS A 128 -6.51 -20.25 -0.12
CA HIS A 128 -5.36 -20.89 0.53
C HIS A 128 -5.86 -21.68 1.72
N LEU A 129 -5.59 -22.99 1.75
CA LEU A 129 -5.93 -23.87 2.88
C LEU A 129 -7.40 -23.77 3.34
N LEU A 130 -8.35 -23.63 2.40
CA LEU A 130 -9.79 -23.46 2.64
C LEU A 130 -10.21 -22.08 3.21
N GLU A 131 -9.27 -21.14 3.35
CA GLU A 131 -9.56 -19.73 3.65
C GLU A 131 -9.61 -18.92 2.35
N LYS A 132 -10.71 -18.19 2.15
CA LYS A 132 -10.87 -17.27 1.03
C LYS A 132 -10.26 -15.92 1.41
N ASN A 133 -9.15 -15.57 0.78
CA ASN A 133 -8.50 -14.28 0.95
C ASN A 133 -8.59 -13.48 -0.35
N SER A 134 -8.92 -12.20 -0.26
CA SER A 134 -8.91 -11.30 -1.41
C SER A 134 -7.65 -10.43 -1.37
N VAL A 135 -7.00 -10.28 -2.51
CA VAL A 135 -5.81 -9.45 -2.66
C VAL A 135 -5.99 -8.47 -3.81
N TYR A 136 -5.33 -7.33 -3.71
CA TYR A 136 -5.37 -6.30 -4.74
C TYR A 136 -4.11 -6.34 -5.58
N ILE A 137 -4.25 -6.50 -6.89
CA ILE A 137 -3.11 -6.55 -7.82
C ILE A 137 -3.15 -5.33 -8.74
N LEU A 138 -2.05 -4.59 -8.80
CA LEU A 138 -1.83 -3.54 -9.79
C LEU A 138 -1.75 -4.18 -11.18
N GLN A 139 -2.79 -3.98 -11.98
CA GLN A 139 -2.90 -4.57 -13.30
C GLN A 139 -2.32 -3.66 -14.39
N SER A 140 -2.57 -2.35 -14.29
CA SER A 140 -2.03 -1.38 -15.25
C SER A 140 -1.78 -0.02 -14.61
N PHE A 141 -0.81 0.68 -15.17
CA PHE A 141 -0.49 2.06 -14.82
C PHE A 141 -0.21 2.82 -16.11
N THR A 142 -1.01 3.83 -16.42
CA THR A 142 -0.92 4.61 -17.66
C THR A 142 -0.63 6.08 -17.33
N ILE A 143 0.28 6.72 -18.06
CA ILE A 143 0.58 8.15 -17.95
C ILE A 143 0.36 8.80 -19.32
N GLY A 144 -0.59 9.73 -19.41
CA GLY A 144 -1.04 10.23 -20.71
C GLY A 144 -1.52 9.06 -21.58
N ASP A 145 -0.91 8.89 -22.75
CA ASP A 145 -1.21 7.78 -23.67
C ASP A 145 -0.26 6.57 -23.50
N THR A 146 0.65 6.60 -22.52
CA THR A 146 1.69 5.58 -22.35
C THR A 146 1.32 4.59 -21.25
N GLY A 147 0.96 3.37 -21.65
CA GLY A 147 0.78 2.24 -20.73
C GLY A 147 2.11 1.66 -20.26
N LEU A 148 2.29 1.56 -18.94
CA LEU A 148 3.40 0.88 -18.29
C LEU A 148 2.96 -0.53 -17.90
N TYR A 149 3.57 -1.54 -18.54
CA TYR A 149 3.29 -2.95 -18.28
C TYR A 149 4.41 -3.66 -17.52
N ASP A 150 5.60 -3.06 -17.50
CA ASP A 150 6.76 -3.57 -16.78
C ASP A 150 6.67 -3.17 -15.30
N PRO A 151 6.73 -4.13 -14.35
CA PRO A 151 6.60 -3.84 -12.93
C PRO A 151 7.62 -2.82 -12.42
N ASP A 152 8.87 -2.85 -12.86
CA ASP A 152 9.88 -1.91 -12.38
C ASP A 152 9.62 -0.49 -12.90
N LYS A 153 9.11 -0.34 -14.12
CA LYS A 153 8.66 0.96 -14.65
C LYS A 153 7.43 1.48 -13.92
N GLN A 154 6.45 0.63 -13.64
CA GLN A 154 5.27 0.99 -12.85
C GLN A 154 5.69 1.49 -11.45
N LYS A 155 6.59 0.75 -10.79
CA LYS A 155 7.14 1.10 -9.49
C LYS A 155 7.88 2.43 -9.52
N ALA A 156 8.72 2.65 -10.52
CA ALA A 156 9.45 3.91 -10.68
C ALA A 156 8.50 5.10 -10.88
N ALA A 157 7.46 4.94 -11.72
CA ALA A 157 6.43 5.95 -11.91
C ALA A 157 5.69 6.26 -10.62
N MET A 158 5.31 5.24 -9.84
CA MET A 158 4.68 5.42 -8.53
C MET A 158 5.60 6.15 -7.55
N LYS A 159 6.90 5.80 -7.48
CA LYS A 159 7.86 6.50 -6.62
C LYS A 159 7.96 7.98 -6.97
N ILE A 160 7.90 8.34 -8.25
CA ILE A 160 7.88 9.74 -8.68
C ILE A 160 6.57 10.41 -8.25
N MET A 161 5.43 9.76 -8.51
CA MET A 161 4.10 10.29 -8.19
C MET A 161 3.87 10.49 -6.69
N LEU A 162 4.43 9.60 -5.86
CA LEU A 162 4.26 9.56 -4.41
C LEU A 162 5.47 10.11 -3.64
N GLY A 163 6.50 10.62 -4.32
CA GLY A 163 7.83 10.80 -3.75
C GLY A 163 7.92 11.72 -2.52
N LYS A 164 6.96 12.63 -2.32
CA LYS A 164 6.89 13.44 -1.09
C LYS A 164 6.38 12.65 0.12
N CYS A 165 5.60 11.61 -0.12
CA CYS A 165 4.97 10.77 0.89
C CYS A 165 5.83 9.57 1.31
N LEU A 166 6.79 9.16 0.48
CA LEU A 166 7.57 7.94 0.69
C LEU A 166 8.95 8.20 1.33
N ASP A 167 9.44 7.20 2.08
CA ASP A 167 10.83 7.11 2.59
C ASP A 167 11.80 6.52 1.56
#